data_AF-A0A833J368-F1
#
_entry.id   AF-A0A833J368-F1
#
_cell.length_a   1.000
_cell.length_b   1.000
_cell.length_c   1.000
_cell.angle_alpha   90.00
_cell.angle_beta   90.00
_cell.angle_gamma   90.00
#
_symmetry.space_group_name_H-M   'P 1'
#
loop_
_entity.id
_entity.type
_entity.pdbx_description
1 polymer ?
#
loop_
_entity_poly.entity_id
_entity_poly.type
_entity_poly.pdbx_seq_one_letter_code
_entity_poly.pdbx_strand_id
1 'polypeptide(L)'
;MSRTGARSATAGAGPAEAGTSQRGAWTLAAAPLLAALAALFAVFLAGFDQRSAMPPDVAARFYGFFLDRYPLFAFALVYGLARILAAGLAPGPASWLRRLVGVLVGLALVLGVSLHPTFGGLVLRAGFGTGSGAFLNGTPMGLAYAMGAGAAAGLFGLALGLGARLAGRPGPAPTGSRWRRVGRALLGWIAGFLALWFAAAVIGLARDAGFGPWPRRPLDARDLVVAALLLTVAALPHMALVAARLRPRRTPRAPTSPAMSPLRPDAVA
;
A
#
# COMPACT_ATOMS: atom_id res chain seq x y z
N MET A 1 -22.05 -3.46 -53.47
CA MET A 1 -21.82 -4.38 -52.33
C MET A 1 -20.43 -4.98 -52.47
N SER A 2 -19.44 -4.52 -51.70
CA SER A 2 -18.12 -5.14 -51.61
C SER A 2 -17.56 -4.90 -50.21
N ARG A 3 -17.57 -5.94 -49.36
CA ARG A 3 -17.01 -5.93 -48.01
C ARG A 3 -15.53 -6.29 -48.11
N THR A 4 -14.65 -5.33 -47.89
CA THR A 4 -13.20 -5.55 -47.82
C THR A 4 -12.77 -5.82 -46.39
N GLY A 5 -12.40 -7.09 -46.17
CA GLY A 5 -11.54 -7.65 -45.11
C GLY A 5 -11.21 -6.82 -43.87
N ALA A 6 -11.91 -7.13 -42.78
CA ALA A 6 -11.37 -6.95 -41.44
C ALA A 6 -10.19 -7.92 -41.23
N ARG A 7 -8.95 -7.42 -41.29
CA ARG A 7 -7.77 -8.16 -40.85
C ARG A 7 -7.84 -8.32 -39.33
N SER A 8 -7.99 -9.57 -38.93
CA SER A 8 -7.82 -10.12 -37.59
C SER A 8 -6.44 -9.80 -37.02
N ALA A 9 -6.35 -8.73 -36.23
CA ALA A 9 -5.23 -8.49 -35.32
C ALA A 9 -5.42 -9.36 -34.05
N THR A 10 -5.23 -10.66 -34.19
CA THR A 10 -5.07 -11.57 -33.04
C THR A 10 -3.91 -12.51 -33.30
N ALA A 11 -2.70 -11.98 -33.19
CA ALA A 11 -1.48 -12.77 -33.23
C ALA A 11 -0.62 -12.47 -32.00
N GLY A 12 -0.65 -13.41 -31.05
CA GLY A 12 0.50 -13.68 -30.17
C GLY A 12 0.77 -12.73 -29.01
N ALA A 13 -0.12 -12.66 -28.02
CA ALA A 13 0.31 -12.27 -26.67
C ALA A 13 1.19 -13.39 -26.08
N GLY A 14 2.48 -13.37 -26.43
CA GLY A 14 3.47 -14.36 -26.03
C GLY A 14 3.89 -14.27 -24.56
N PRO A 15 4.70 -15.23 -24.06
CA PRO A 15 5.23 -15.22 -22.69
C PRO A 15 6.03 -13.96 -22.33
N ALA A 16 6.58 -13.26 -23.33
CA ALA A 16 7.29 -11.99 -23.16
C ALA A 16 6.37 -10.86 -22.65
N GLU A 17 5.17 -10.68 -23.20
CA GLU A 17 4.21 -9.66 -22.73
C GLU A 17 3.65 -9.95 -21.33
N ALA A 18 3.48 -11.24 -21.00
CA ALA A 18 3.11 -11.67 -19.66
C ALA A 18 4.23 -11.34 -18.64
N GLY A 19 5.50 -11.51 -19.02
CA GLY A 19 6.66 -11.12 -18.22
C GLY A 19 6.73 -9.61 -17.99
N THR A 20 6.49 -8.80 -19.03
CA THR A 20 6.54 -7.33 -18.96
C THR A 20 5.43 -6.77 -18.07
N SER A 21 4.21 -7.29 -18.19
CA SER A 21 3.07 -6.86 -17.35
C SER A 21 3.25 -7.26 -15.88
N GLN A 22 3.83 -8.43 -15.61
CA GLN A 22 4.16 -8.86 -14.25
C GLN A 22 5.26 -7.99 -13.62
N ARG A 23 6.33 -7.68 -14.36
CA ARG A 23 7.39 -6.76 -13.89
C ARG A 23 6.82 -5.37 -13.59
N GLY A 24 6.00 -4.83 -14.48
CA GLY A 24 5.31 -3.54 -14.31
C GLY A 24 4.47 -3.48 -13.03
N ALA A 25 3.72 -4.55 -12.71
CA ALA A 25 2.92 -4.64 -11.50
C ALA A 25 3.78 -4.61 -10.21
N TRP A 26 4.93 -5.29 -10.21
CA TRP A 26 5.85 -5.28 -9.07
C TRP A 26 6.55 -3.94 -8.90
N THR A 27 6.98 -3.28 -9.98
CA THR A 27 7.55 -1.93 -9.90
C THR A 27 6.57 -0.92 -9.30
N LEU A 28 5.31 -0.94 -9.72
CA LEU A 28 4.27 -0.06 -9.16
C LEU A 28 3.96 -0.40 -7.69
N ALA A 29 4.03 -1.68 -7.32
CA ALA A 29 3.83 -2.12 -5.94
C ALA A 29 5.01 -1.77 -5.03
N ALA A 30 6.23 -1.76 -5.56
CA ALA A 30 7.46 -1.43 -4.83
C ALA A 30 7.68 0.08 -4.68
N ALA A 31 7.08 0.92 -5.54
CA ALA A 31 7.28 2.37 -5.53
C ALA A 31 7.09 3.02 -4.13
N PRO A 32 6.07 2.69 -3.32
CA PRO A 32 5.94 3.26 -1.98
C PRO A 32 7.04 2.83 -1.00
N LEU A 33 7.54 1.60 -1.12
CA LEU A 33 8.68 1.12 -0.32
C LEU A 33 9.95 1.86 -0.73
N LEU A 34 10.20 2.00 -2.04
CA LEU A 34 11.34 2.75 -2.55
C LEU A 34 11.31 4.21 -2.10
N ALA A 35 10.13 4.84 -2.07
CA ALA A 35 9.97 6.20 -1.54
C ALA A 35 10.31 6.29 -0.04
N ALA A 36 9.87 5.33 0.77
CA ALA A 36 10.19 5.29 2.20
C ALA A 36 11.69 5.06 2.45
N LEU A 37 12.33 4.17 1.68
CA LEU A 37 13.77 3.91 1.76
C LEU A 37 14.59 5.10 1.27
N ALA A 38 14.16 5.76 0.19
CA ALA A 38 14.80 6.99 -0.28
C ALA A 38 14.70 8.12 0.74
N ALA A 39 13.54 8.27 1.41
CA ALA A 39 13.39 9.22 2.50
C ALA A 39 14.30 8.89 3.69
N LEU A 40 14.41 7.62 4.07
CA LEU A 40 15.35 7.16 5.10
C LEU A 40 16.80 7.48 4.73
N PHE A 41 17.19 7.19 3.49
CA PHE A 41 18.54 7.48 3.00
C PHE A 41 18.82 8.99 2.94
N ALA A 42 17.83 9.81 2.57
CA ALA A 42 17.94 11.26 2.59
C ALA A 42 18.12 11.79 4.03
N VAL A 43 17.38 11.27 5.00
CA VAL A 43 17.53 11.61 6.43
C VAL A 43 18.93 11.25 6.93
N PHE A 44 19.45 10.09 6.53
CA PHE A 44 20.81 9.64 6.85
C PHE A 44 21.87 10.58 6.25
N LEU A 45 21.79 10.88 4.95
CA LEU A 45 22.75 11.76 4.26
C LEU A 45 22.71 13.20 4.78
N ALA A 46 21.52 13.70 5.12
CA ALA A 46 21.35 15.03 5.67
C ALA A 46 21.85 15.16 7.12
N GLY A 47 22.16 14.04 7.79
CA GLY A 47 22.48 14.03 9.21
C GLY A 47 21.33 14.58 10.07
N PHE A 48 20.07 14.42 9.61
CA PHE A 48 18.93 15.07 10.23
C PHE A 48 18.66 14.52 11.63
N ASP A 49 18.71 15.41 12.61
CA ASP A 49 18.41 15.16 14.02
C ASP A 49 17.55 16.30 14.63
N GLN A 50 17.29 16.22 15.93
CA GLN A 50 16.55 17.22 16.72
C GLN A 50 17.24 18.58 16.82
N ARG A 51 18.53 18.68 16.50
CA ARG A 51 19.30 19.93 16.53
C ARG A 51 19.27 20.65 15.19
N SER A 52 18.73 20.02 14.15
CA SER A 52 18.50 20.63 12.85
C SER A 52 17.64 21.88 12.99
N ALA A 53 18.02 22.97 12.32
CA ALA A 53 17.30 24.23 12.36
C ALA A 53 15.89 24.06 11.78
N MET A 54 14.88 24.14 12.64
CA MET A 54 13.47 24.05 12.28
C MET A 54 12.72 25.21 12.93
N PRO A 55 11.71 25.82 12.27
CA PRO A 55 10.92 26.84 12.92
C PRO A 55 10.29 26.30 14.22
N PRO A 56 10.25 27.07 15.32
CA PRO A 56 9.84 26.58 16.64
C PRO A 56 8.47 25.91 16.65
N ASP A 57 7.50 26.48 15.93
CA ASP A 57 6.15 25.93 15.83
C ASP A 57 6.11 24.55 15.16
N VAL A 58 7.03 24.28 14.24
CA VAL A 58 7.10 23.00 13.54
C VAL A 58 7.86 21.99 14.39
N ALA A 59 8.92 22.42 15.06
CA ALA A 59 9.65 21.62 16.03
C ALA A 59 8.71 21.11 17.16
N ALA A 60 7.87 21.98 17.72
CA ALA A 60 6.91 21.63 18.77
C ALA A 60 5.85 20.60 18.30
N ARG A 61 5.53 20.58 17.00
CA ARG A 61 4.57 19.63 16.42
C ARG A 61 5.21 18.30 16.02
N PHE A 62 6.51 18.29 15.71
CA PHE A 62 7.21 17.09 15.25
C PHE A 62 8.00 16.38 16.35
N TYR A 63 8.77 17.13 17.14
CA TYR A 63 9.59 16.56 18.19
C TYR A 63 8.74 16.38 19.45
N GLY A 64 8.48 15.12 19.78
CA GLY A 64 7.69 14.74 20.94
C GLY A 64 7.70 13.24 21.15
N PHE A 65 6.91 12.78 22.12
CA PHE A 65 6.86 11.38 22.56
C PHE A 65 6.77 10.37 21.41
N PHE A 66 5.92 10.62 20.41
CA PHE A 66 5.68 9.65 19.34
C PHE A 66 6.83 9.53 18.34
N LEU A 67 7.52 10.62 18.01
CA LEU A 67 8.67 10.56 17.11
C LEU A 67 9.86 9.87 17.79
N ASP A 68 9.99 10.07 19.10
CA ASP A 68 11.03 9.43 19.90
C ASP A 68 10.75 7.93 20.13
N ARG A 69 9.49 7.55 20.41
CA ARG A 69 9.13 6.16 20.69
C ARG A 69 8.87 5.33 19.42
N TYR A 70 8.31 5.94 18.38
CA TYR A 70 7.90 5.27 17.13
C TYR A 70 8.49 5.97 15.89
N PRO A 71 9.83 6.08 15.79
CA PRO A 71 10.48 6.85 14.74
C PRO A 71 10.18 6.35 13.33
N LEU A 72 10.07 5.03 13.14
CA LEU A 72 9.81 4.44 11.84
C LEU A 72 8.42 4.77 11.27
N PHE A 73 7.50 5.30 12.09
CA PHE A 73 6.22 5.79 11.60
C PHE A 73 6.37 6.95 10.60
N ALA A 74 7.43 7.76 10.70
CA ALA A 74 7.70 8.82 9.73
C ALA A 74 7.86 8.25 8.31
N PHE A 75 8.56 7.13 8.17
CA PHE A 75 8.75 6.47 6.88
C PHE A 75 7.51 5.67 6.45
N ALA A 76 6.73 5.14 7.40
CA ALA A 76 5.42 4.56 7.11
C ALA A 76 4.43 5.62 6.57
N LEU A 77 4.51 6.86 7.06
CA LEU A 77 3.76 7.99 6.52
C LEU A 77 4.16 8.27 5.07
N VAL A 78 5.47 8.36 4.77
CA VAL A 78 5.98 8.52 3.39
C VAL A 78 5.46 7.39 2.49
N TYR A 79 5.50 6.14 2.97
CA TYR A 79 4.93 4.99 2.26
C TYR A 79 3.44 5.20 1.95
N GLY A 80 2.64 5.64 2.92
CA GLY A 80 1.21 5.91 2.74
C GLY A 80 0.93 6.99 1.69
N LEU A 81 1.67 8.11 1.75
CA LEU A 81 1.54 9.21 0.78
C LEU A 81 1.92 8.75 -0.64
N ALA A 82 3.07 8.10 -0.77
CA ALA A 82 3.52 7.53 -2.05
C ALA A 82 2.52 6.50 -2.60
N ARG A 83 1.86 5.73 -1.73
CA ARG A 83 0.84 4.77 -2.15
C ARG A 83 -0.41 5.45 -2.70
N ILE A 84 -0.84 6.58 -2.13
CA ILE A 84 -1.97 7.37 -2.65
C ILE A 84 -1.61 7.96 -4.01
N LEU A 85 -0.42 8.55 -4.13
CA LEU A 85 0.08 9.08 -5.40
C LEU A 85 0.15 7.99 -6.47
N ALA A 86 0.72 6.82 -6.15
CA ALA A 86 0.78 5.68 -7.06
C ALA A 86 -0.63 5.18 -7.46
N ALA A 87 -1.61 5.22 -6.55
CA ALA A 87 -3.01 4.91 -6.90
C ALA A 87 -3.59 5.96 -7.87
N GLY A 88 -3.30 7.23 -7.61
CA GLY A 88 -3.73 8.36 -8.42
C GLY A 88 -3.11 8.39 -9.80
N LEU A 89 -1.90 7.85 -10.00
CA LEU A 89 -1.18 7.79 -11.27
C LEU A 89 -1.43 6.50 -12.08
N ALA A 90 -1.85 5.40 -11.42
CA ALA A 90 -2.15 4.15 -12.11
C ALA A 90 -3.31 4.29 -13.13
N PRO A 91 -3.20 3.72 -14.34
CA PRO A 91 -4.27 3.75 -15.33
C PRO A 91 -5.58 3.19 -14.77
N GLY A 92 -6.70 3.87 -15.02
CA GLY A 92 -7.99 3.47 -14.46
C GLY A 92 -9.17 4.13 -15.17
N PRO A 93 -10.39 3.63 -14.91
CA PRO A 93 -11.62 4.10 -15.57
C PRO A 93 -12.11 5.46 -15.05
N ALA A 94 -11.49 6.00 -14.00
CA ALA A 94 -11.86 7.28 -13.42
C ALA A 94 -11.29 8.45 -14.24
N SER A 95 -12.07 9.52 -14.41
CA SER A 95 -11.59 10.77 -15.00
C SER A 95 -10.41 11.34 -14.20
N TRP A 96 -9.55 12.09 -14.89
CA TRP A 96 -8.37 12.72 -14.26
C TRP A 96 -8.76 13.61 -13.07
N LEU A 97 -9.87 14.35 -13.17
CA LEU A 97 -10.36 15.23 -12.12
C LEU A 97 -10.76 14.45 -10.86
N ARG A 98 -11.49 13.34 -11.03
CA ARG A 98 -11.87 12.47 -9.91
C ARG A 98 -10.63 11.87 -9.23
N ARG A 99 -9.61 11.48 -10.03
CA ARG A 99 -8.34 10.95 -9.51
C ARG A 99 -7.61 12.01 -8.70
N LEU A 100 -7.53 13.25 -9.20
CA LEU A 100 -6.91 14.37 -8.51
C LEU A 100 -7.61 14.68 -7.18
N VAL A 101 -8.94 14.81 -7.18
CA VAL A 101 -9.72 15.03 -5.96
C VAL A 101 -9.51 13.89 -4.97
N GLY A 102 -9.53 12.64 -5.43
CA GLY A 102 -9.30 11.49 -4.57
C GLY A 102 -7.89 11.42 -3.98
N VAL A 103 -6.87 11.84 -4.73
CA VAL A 103 -5.50 11.99 -4.23
C VAL A 103 -5.45 13.08 -3.16
N LEU A 104 -5.99 14.28 -3.44
CA LEU A 104 -5.96 15.40 -2.50
C LEU A 104 -6.67 15.04 -1.18
N VAL A 105 -7.88 14.46 -1.26
CA VAL A 105 -8.61 14.01 -0.09
C VAL A 105 -7.87 12.89 0.64
N GLY A 106 -7.30 11.92 -0.09
CA GLY A 106 -6.51 10.85 0.51
C GLY A 106 -5.28 11.36 1.26
N LEU A 107 -4.52 12.27 0.65
CA LEU A 107 -3.35 12.90 1.27
C LEU A 107 -3.76 13.69 2.50
N ALA A 108 -4.82 14.51 2.39
CA ALA A 108 -5.35 15.28 3.53
C ALA A 108 -5.80 14.38 4.68
N LEU A 109 -6.48 13.27 4.40
CA LEU A 109 -6.89 12.29 5.41
C LEU A 109 -5.68 11.66 6.10
N VAL A 110 -4.72 11.14 5.33
CA VAL A 110 -3.52 10.49 5.89
C VAL A 110 -2.68 11.48 6.70
N LEU A 111 -2.45 12.69 6.19
CA LEU A 111 -1.73 13.73 6.91
C LEU A 111 -2.50 14.16 8.16
N GLY A 112 -3.81 14.39 8.05
CA GLY A 112 -4.66 14.78 9.16
C GLY A 112 -4.64 13.77 10.30
N VAL A 113 -4.91 12.49 10.03
CA VAL A 113 -4.91 11.45 11.08
C VAL A 113 -3.51 11.15 11.64
N SER A 114 -2.44 11.47 10.90
CA SER A 114 -1.06 11.12 11.28
C SER A 114 -0.27 12.29 11.89
N LEU A 115 -0.68 13.53 11.66
CA LEU A 115 0.04 14.74 12.09
C LEU A 115 -0.78 15.68 12.96
N HIS A 116 -2.11 15.53 13.03
CA HIS A 116 -2.96 16.36 13.89
C HIS A 116 -3.31 15.66 15.21
N PRO A 117 -3.14 16.31 16.38
CA PRO A 117 -2.63 17.67 16.57
C PRO A 117 -1.10 17.81 16.48
N THR A 118 -0.37 16.73 16.69
CA THR A 118 1.11 16.64 16.54
C THR A 118 1.50 15.31 15.90
N PHE A 119 2.78 15.12 15.58
CA PHE A 119 3.31 13.90 14.97
C PHE A 119 2.79 12.63 15.65
N GLY A 120 2.43 11.64 14.83
CA GLY A 120 1.73 10.44 15.25
C GLY A 120 0.21 10.58 15.26
N GLY A 121 -0.29 11.81 15.39
CA GLY A 121 -1.70 12.16 15.25
C GLY A 121 -2.64 11.26 16.04
N LEU A 122 -3.80 10.97 15.46
CA LEU A 122 -4.75 9.98 15.96
C LEU A 122 -4.25 8.55 15.82
N VAL A 123 -3.43 8.26 14.80
CA VAL A 123 -2.95 6.90 14.52
C VAL A 123 -2.13 6.32 15.68
N LEU A 124 -1.06 7.00 16.08
CA LEU A 124 -0.20 6.54 17.17
C LEU A 124 -0.86 6.75 18.54
N ARG A 125 -1.73 7.76 18.69
CA ARG A 125 -2.52 7.94 19.92
C ARG A 125 -3.50 6.80 20.16
N ALA A 126 -4.22 6.36 19.13
CA ALA A 126 -5.09 5.21 19.24
C ALA A 126 -4.27 3.93 19.51
N GLY A 127 -3.16 3.74 18.81
CA GLY A 127 -2.32 2.56 19.05
C GLY A 127 -1.75 2.51 20.46
N PHE A 128 -1.17 3.60 20.94
CA PHE A 128 -0.65 3.71 22.30
C PHE A 128 -1.77 3.59 23.34
N GLY A 129 -2.87 4.35 23.18
CA GLY A 129 -3.99 4.33 24.11
C GLY A 129 -4.66 2.96 24.23
N THR A 130 -4.92 2.28 23.10
CA THR A 130 -5.48 0.93 23.10
C THR A 130 -4.51 -0.08 23.72
N GLY A 131 -3.22 -0.03 23.36
CA GLY A 131 -2.24 -0.98 23.90
C GLY A 131 -1.99 -0.78 25.39
N SER A 132 -1.74 0.46 25.84
CA SER A 132 -1.57 0.79 27.24
C SER A 132 -2.83 0.49 28.05
N GLY A 133 -4.01 0.83 27.53
CA GLY A 133 -5.28 0.51 28.17
C GLY A 133 -5.47 -1.00 28.35
N ALA A 134 -5.21 -1.81 27.32
CA ALA A 134 -5.31 -3.26 27.42
C ALA A 134 -4.33 -3.83 28.47
N PHE A 135 -3.09 -3.35 28.48
CA PHE A 135 -2.06 -3.78 29.44
C PHE A 135 -2.44 -3.43 30.88
N LEU A 136 -2.93 -2.22 31.14
CA LEU A 136 -3.39 -1.79 32.46
C LEU A 136 -4.61 -2.59 32.96
N ASN A 137 -5.39 -3.17 32.04
CA ASN A 137 -6.50 -4.08 32.36
C ASN A 137 -6.06 -5.56 32.48
N GLY A 138 -4.77 -5.83 32.63
CA GLY A 138 -4.24 -7.19 32.87
C GLY A 138 -4.00 -8.03 31.61
N THR A 139 -4.10 -7.43 30.40
CA THR A 139 -3.76 -8.15 29.16
C THR A 139 -2.24 -8.36 29.07
N PRO A 140 -1.74 -9.56 28.74
CA PRO A 140 -0.31 -9.80 28.54
C PRO A 140 0.30 -8.84 27.51
N MET A 141 1.56 -8.42 27.74
CA MET A 141 2.23 -7.37 26.95
C MET A 141 2.20 -7.63 25.43
N GLY A 142 2.42 -8.87 25.00
CA GLY A 142 2.38 -9.22 23.57
C GLY A 142 1.01 -9.00 22.93
N LEU A 143 -0.07 -9.36 23.63
CA LEU A 143 -1.44 -9.14 23.15
C LEU A 143 -1.82 -7.65 23.20
N ALA A 144 -1.46 -6.96 24.28
CA ALA A 144 -1.68 -5.52 24.40
C ALA A 144 -0.97 -4.74 23.27
N TYR A 145 0.28 -5.09 22.98
CA TYR A 145 1.04 -4.55 21.85
C TYR A 145 0.36 -4.83 20.51
N ALA A 146 -0.08 -6.08 20.29
CA ALA A 146 -0.80 -6.46 19.07
C ALA A 146 -2.11 -5.66 18.92
N MET A 147 -2.87 -5.47 19.99
CA MET A 147 -4.10 -4.65 19.98
C MET A 147 -3.81 -3.18 19.63
N GLY A 148 -2.76 -2.60 20.22
CA GLY A 148 -2.31 -1.24 19.88
C GLY A 148 -1.88 -1.10 18.42
N ALA A 149 -1.06 -2.03 17.92
CA ALA A 149 -0.68 -2.08 16.51
C ALA A 149 -1.91 -2.21 15.59
N GLY A 150 -2.93 -2.98 16.02
CA GLY A 150 -4.19 -3.15 15.31
C GLY A 150 -4.99 -1.86 15.23
N ALA A 151 -5.10 -1.12 16.33
CA ALA A 151 -5.79 0.18 16.37
C ALA A 151 -5.12 1.21 15.45
N ALA A 152 -3.78 1.31 15.51
CA ALA A 152 -3.01 2.17 14.62
C ALA A 152 -3.19 1.78 13.14
N ALA A 153 -3.05 0.49 12.82
CA ALA A 153 -3.22 -0.03 11.47
C ALA A 153 -4.65 0.17 10.93
N GLY A 154 -5.66 0.07 11.80
CA GLY A 154 -7.06 0.33 11.46
C GLY A 154 -7.26 1.78 11.01
N LEU A 155 -6.87 2.76 11.82
CA LEU A 155 -7.01 4.17 11.47
C LEU A 155 -6.20 4.55 10.23
N PHE A 156 -4.93 4.15 10.20
CA PHE A 156 -4.06 4.43 9.06
C PHE A 156 -4.57 3.76 7.77
N GLY A 157 -4.99 2.50 7.87
CA GLY A 157 -5.53 1.72 6.78
C GLY A 157 -6.87 2.22 6.26
N LEU A 158 -7.73 2.76 7.13
CA LEU A 158 -8.98 3.41 6.73
C LEU A 158 -8.70 4.70 5.92
N ALA A 159 -7.84 5.58 6.42
CA ALA A 159 -7.44 6.79 5.70
C ALA A 159 -6.82 6.46 4.34
N LEU A 160 -5.87 5.50 4.31
CA LEU A 160 -5.21 5.05 3.11
C LEU A 160 -6.18 4.38 2.11
N GLY A 161 -7.06 3.52 2.62
CA GLY A 161 -8.03 2.76 1.83
C GLY A 161 -9.09 3.65 1.19
N LEU A 162 -9.59 4.65 1.93
CA LEU A 162 -10.52 5.66 1.42
C LEU A 162 -9.85 6.52 0.35
N GLY A 163 -8.65 7.05 0.62
CA GLY A 163 -7.88 7.83 -0.36
C GLY A 163 -7.63 7.07 -1.66
N ALA A 164 -7.18 5.82 -1.57
CA ALA A 164 -6.94 4.99 -2.73
C ALA A 164 -8.23 4.65 -3.53
N ARG A 165 -9.38 4.52 -2.86
CA ARG A 165 -10.67 4.29 -3.52
C ARG A 165 -11.19 5.53 -4.23
N LEU A 166 -11.08 6.69 -3.58
CA LEU A 166 -11.48 7.97 -4.19
C LEU A 166 -10.61 8.28 -5.41
N ALA A 167 -9.30 7.96 -5.34
CA ALA A 167 -8.35 8.09 -6.44
C ALA A 167 -8.60 7.13 -7.63
N GLY A 168 -9.72 6.40 -7.64
CA GLY A 168 -10.18 5.66 -8.81
C GLY A 168 -9.66 4.23 -8.92
N ARG A 169 -9.17 3.63 -7.82
CA ARG A 169 -8.76 2.22 -7.80
C ARG A 169 -9.93 1.34 -8.29
N PRO A 170 -9.75 0.59 -9.40
CA PRO A 170 -10.84 -0.19 -9.97
C PRO A 170 -11.35 -1.22 -8.96
N GLY A 171 -12.67 -1.25 -8.75
CA GLY A 171 -13.32 -2.27 -7.96
C GLY A 171 -13.15 -3.66 -8.60
N PRO A 172 -13.49 -4.75 -7.89
CA PRO A 172 -13.47 -6.09 -8.47
C PRO A 172 -14.26 -6.10 -9.78
N ALA A 173 -13.66 -6.62 -10.86
CA ALA A 173 -14.32 -6.67 -12.17
C ALA A 173 -15.73 -7.27 -12.05
N PRO A 174 -16.70 -6.85 -12.90
CA PRO A 174 -18.14 -7.13 -12.70
C PRO A 174 -18.53 -8.62 -12.72
N THR A 175 -17.62 -9.53 -13.02
CA THR A 175 -17.89 -10.95 -13.22
C THR A 175 -18.19 -11.69 -11.90
N GLY A 176 -19.39 -12.30 -11.84
CA GLY A 176 -19.86 -13.16 -10.75
C GLY A 176 -21.04 -12.62 -9.94
N SER A 177 -21.65 -13.49 -9.13
CA SER A 177 -22.78 -13.13 -8.24
C SER A 177 -22.43 -12.00 -7.27
N ARG A 178 -23.43 -11.19 -6.89
CA ARG A 178 -23.27 -10.05 -5.96
C ARG A 178 -22.55 -10.47 -4.67
N TRP A 179 -22.89 -11.62 -4.12
CA TRP A 179 -22.24 -12.21 -2.94
C TRP A 179 -20.76 -12.53 -3.13
N ARG A 180 -20.37 -13.12 -4.27
CA ARG A 180 -18.95 -13.38 -4.59
C ARG A 180 -18.14 -12.09 -4.77
N ARG A 181 -18.78 -10.96 -5.15
CA ARG A 181 -18.12 -9.65 -5.20
C ARG A 181 -17.92 -9.07 -3.80
N VAL A 182 -18.95 -9.11 -2.97
CA VAL A 182 -18.88 -8.67 -1.56
C VAL A 182 -17.84 -9.47 -0.79
N GLY A 183 -17.86 -10.80 -0.89
CA GLY A 183 -16.89 -11.67 -0.22
C GLY A 183 -15.43 -11.40 -0.65
N ARG A 184 -15.18 -11.20 -1.95
CA ARG A 184 -13.83 -10.81 -2.43
C ARG A 184 -13.41 -9.41 -1.96
N ALA A 185 -14.34 -8.47 -1.89
CA ALA A 185 -14.05 -7.14 -1.37
C ALA A 185 -13.72 -7.18 0.12
N LEU A 186 -14.48 -7.94 0.91
CA LEU A 186 -14.25 -8.15 2.34
C LEU A 186 -12.91 -8.83 2.60
N LEU A 187 -12.61 -9.92 1.89
CA LEU A 187 -11.33 -10.60 2.00
C LEU A 187 -10.16 -9.68 1.63
N GLY A 188 -10.32 -8.84 0.61
CA GLY A 188 -9.33 -7.82 0.24
C GLY A 188 -9.14 -6.75 1.31
N TRP A 189 -10.20 -6.37 2.04
CA TRP A 189 -10.09 -5.47 3.18
C TRP A 189 -9.37 -6.13 4.35
N ILE A 190 -9.78 -7.34 4.74
CA ILE A 190 -9.17 -8.11 5.83
C ILE A 190 -7.69 -8.32 5.53
N ALA A 191 -7.33 -8.80 4.35
CA ALA A 191 -5.93 -8.99 3.98
C ALA A 191 -5.14 -7.67 4.01
N GLY A 192 -5.76 -6.57 3.56
CA GLY A 192 -5.14 -5.25 3.62
C GLY A 192 -4.90 -4.78 5.06
N PHE A 193 -5.88 -4.97 5.93
CA PHE A 193 -5.77 -4.69 7.37
C PHE A 193 -4.69 -5.55 8.02
N LEU A 194 -4.71 -6.87 7.82
CA LEU A 194 -3.71 -7.79 8.38
C LEU A 194 -2.29 -7.43 7.93
N ALA A 195 -2.11 -7.04 6.66
CA ALA A 195 -0.81 -6.58 6.17
C ALA A 195 -0.34 -5.28 6.84
N LEU A 196 -1.24 -4.32 7.06
CA LEU A 196 -0.90 -3.08 7.76
C LEU A 196 -0.73 -3.29 9.26
N TRP A 197 -1.46 -4.23 9.86
CA TRP A 197 -1.32 -4.63 11.25
C TRP A 197 0.05 -5.27 11.49
N PHE A 198 0.45 -6.21 10.62
CA PHE A 198 1.79 -6.74 10.60
C PHE A 198 2.84 -5.64 10.44
N ALA A 199 2.65 -4.72 9.49
CA ALA A 199 3.57 -3.60 9.29
C ALA A 199 3.72 -2.74 10.55
N ALA A 200 2.60 -2.36 11.19
CA ALA A 200 2.59 -1.59 12.43
C ALA A 200 3.31 -2.32 13.58
N ALA A 201 3.08 -3.63 13.70
CA ALA A 201 3.75 -4.46 14.69
C ALA A 201 5.26 -4.55 14.44
N VAL A 202 5.71 -4.70 13.20
CA VAL A 202 7.15 -4.76 12.86
C VAL A 202 7.84 -3.43 13.11
N ILE A 203 7.28 -2.32 12.62
CA ILE A 203 7.93 -1.00 12.78
C ILE A 203 7.91 -0.51 14.22
N GLY A 204 6.94 -0.93 15.04
CA GLY A 204 6.90 -0.59 16.46
C GLY A 204 7.95 -1.32 17.30
N LEU A 205 8.52 -2.43 16.80
CA LEU A 205 9.62 -3.16 17.43
C LEU A 205 11.00 -2.55 17.10
N ALA A 206 11.06 -1.39 16.44
CA ALA A 206 12.31 -0.79 16.00
C ALA A 206 13.34 -0.62 17.12
N ARG A 207 12.90 -0.11 18.28
CA ARG A 207 13.76 0.10 19.44
C ARG A 207 14.31 -1.22 19.98
N ASP A 208 13.45 -2.23 20.08
CA ASP A 208 13.82 -3.56 20.57
C ASP A 208 14.76 -4.29 19.59
N ALA A 209 14.65 -3.98 18.29
CA ALA A 209 15.56 -4.44 17.24
C ALA A 209 16.91 -3.68 17.20
N GLY A 210 17.13 -2.73 18.12
CA GLY A 210 18.38 -1.97 18.23
C GLY A 210 18.46 -0.73 17.35
N PHE A 211 17.33 -0.19 16.87
CA PHE A 211 17.32 1.10 16.17
C PHE A 211 17.66 2.25 17.15
N GLY A 212 18.78 2.92 16.89
CA GLY A 212 19.39 3.94 17.73
C GLY A 212 18.58 5.22 17.85
N PRO A 213 18.90 6.09 18.84
CA PRO A 213 18.02 7.12 19.42
C PRO A 213 17.59 8.28 18.49
N TRP A 214 17.65 8.14 17.17
CA TRP A 214 17.04 9.07 16.23
C TRP A 214 15.58 9.36 16.62
N PRO A 215 15.14 10.63 16.64
CA PRO A 215 15.84 11.81 16.10
C PRO A 215 16.78 12.53 17.06
N ARG A 216 17.07 12.03 18.28
CA ARG A 216 17.93 12.73 19.25
C ARG A 216 19.40 12.85 18.80
N ARG A 217 19.82 11.91 17.95
CA ARG A 217 21.13 11.90 17.28
C ARG A 217 20.90 11.57 15.79
N PRO A 218 21.83 11.96 14.90
CA PRO A 218 21.78 11.56 13.50
C PRO A 218 21.84 10.04 13.37
N LEU A 219 21.25 9.50 12.30
CA LEU A 219 21.31 8.08 11.98
C LEU A 219 22.77 7.67 11.72
N ASP A 220 23.21 6.58 12.34
CA ASP A 220 24.45 5.91 11.95
C ASP A 220 24.18 4.82 10.88
N ALA A 221 25.25 4.22 10.35
CA ALA A 221 25.12 3.20 9.30
C ALA A 221 24.36 1.95 9.78
N ARG A 222 24.45 1.62 11.07
CA ARG A 222 23.72 0.50 11.67
C ARG A 222 22.24 0.80 11.74
N ASP A 223 21.88 2.00 12.21
CA ASP A 223 20.51 2.50 12.31
C ASP A 223 19.83 2.50 10.93
N LEU A 224 20.56 2.93 9.89
CA LEU A 224 20.12 2.86 8.50
C LEU A 224 19.79 1.43 8.06
N VAL A 225 20.68 0.47 8.29
CA VAL A 225 20.47 -0.94 7.89
C VAL A 225 19.30 -1.56 8.63
N VAL A 226 19.21 -1.35 9.95
CA VAL A 226 18.10 -1.88 10.77
C VAL A 226 16.76 -1.29 10.33
N ALA A 227 16.69 0.03 10.13
CA ALA A 227 15.47 0.67 9.63
C ALA A 227 15.09 0.19 8.23
N ALA A 228 16.05 0.09 7.31
CA ALA A 228 15.80 -0.39 5.96
C ALA A 228 15.26 -1.82 5.96
N LEU A 229 15.82 -2.71 6.79
CA LEU A 229 15.35 -4.08 6.95
C LEU A 229 13.92 -4.11 7.51
N LEU A 230 13.66 -3.39 8.60
CA LEU A 230 12.33 -3.35 9.22
C LEU A 230 11.26 -2.77 8.28
N LEU A 231 11.57 -1.69 7.56
CA LEU A 231 10.66 -1.10 6.58
C LEU A 231 10.39 -2.06 5.43
N THR A 232 11.41 -2.77 4.95
CA THR A 232 11.27 -3.77 3.90
C THR A 232 10.36 -4.89 4.37
N VAL A 233 10.67 -5.53 5.50
CA VAL A 233 9.88 -6.62 6.08
C VAL A 233 8.44 -6.18 6.33
N ALA A 234 8.23 -5.01 6.94
CA ALA A 234 6.91 -4.45 7.22
C ALA A 234 6.08 -4.24 5.92
N ALA A 235 6.73 -3.79 4.84
CA ALA A 235 6.05 -3.49 3.58
C ALA A 235 5.74 -4.73 2.73
N LEU A 236 6.46 -5.86 2.91
CA LEU A 236 6.36 -7.05 2.05
C LEU A 236 4.91 -7.56 1.89
N PRO A 237 4.12 -7.78 2.96
CA PRO A 237 2.78 -8.33 2.80
C PRO A 237 1.86 -7.38 2.03
N HIS A 238 1.94 -6.08 2.30
CA HIS A 238 1.11 -5.09 1.60
C HIS A 238 1.54 -4.94 0.14
N MET A 239 2.85 -4.93 -0.14
CA MET A 239 3.40 -4.90 -1.49
C MET A 239 2.94 -6.12 -2.30
N ALA A 240 3.05 -7.32 -1.74
CA ALA A 240 2.59 -8.56 -2.39
C ALA A 240 1.08 -8.52 -2.70
N LEU A 241 0.26 -8.04 -1.75
CA LEU A 241 -1.18 -7.85 -1.96
C LEU A 241 -1.48 -6.82 -3.07
N VAL A 242 -0.69 -5.75 -3.18
CA VAL A 242 -0.85 -4.75 -4.25
C VAL A 242 -0.45 -5.35 -5.60
N ALA A 243 0.71 -6.01 -5.68
CA ALA A 243 1.19 -6.66 -6.91
C ALA A 243 0.19 -7.72 -7.40
N ALA A 244 -0.36 -8.55 -6.51
CA ALA A 244 -1.36 -9.55 -6.86
C ALA A 244 -2.65 -8.94 -7.44
N ARG A 245 -3.04 -7.74 -7.00
CA ARG A 245 -4.23 -7.03 -7.52
C ARG A 245 -4.00 -6.36 -8.86
N LEU A 246 -2.76 -6.02 -9.19
CA LEU A 246 -2.37 -5.40 -10.47
C LEU A 246 -2.15 -6.44 -11.59
N ARG A 247 -2.07 -7.73 -11.26
CA ARG A 247 -1.90 -8.78 -12.27
C ARG A 247 -3.10 -8.82 -13.23
N PRO A 248 -2.85 -8.82 -14.56
CA PRO A 248 -3.90 -9.05 -15.55
C PRO A 248 -4.61 -10.39 -15.27
N ARG A 249 -5.94 -10.38 -15.15
CA ARG A 249 -6.70 -11.63 -15.11
C ARG A 249 -6.61 -12.26 -16.49
N ARG A 250 -6.01 -13.46 -16.59
CA ARG A 250 -6.14 -14.30 -17.79
C ARG A 250 -7.63 -14.50 -18.05
N THR A 251 -8.15 -13.92 -19.11
CA THR A 251 -9.43 -14.31 -19.67
C THR A 251 -9.30 -15.78 -20.07
N PRO A 252 -10.21 -16.66 -19.64
CA PRO A 252 -10.29 -18.00 -20.22
C PRO A 252 -10.45 -17.82 -21.74
N ARG A 253 -9.54 -18.40 -22.52
CA ARG A 253 -9.73 -18.52 -23.97
C ARG A 253 -11.10 -19.15 -24.17
N ALA A 254 -11.95 -18.52 -24.96
CA ALA A 254 -13.20 -19.15 -25.38
C ALA A 254 -12.86 -20.54 -25.93
N PRO A 255 -13.62 -21.59 -25.59
CA PRO A 255 -13.43 -22.89 -26.22
C PRO A 255 -13.50 -22.65 -27.73
N THR A 256 -12.43 -23.00 -28.43
CA THR A 256 -12.41 -23.07 -29.88
C THR A 256 -13.62 -23.91 -30.27
N SER A 257 -14.64 -23.27 -30.89
CA SER A 257 -15.74 -24.02 -31.49
C SER A 257 -15.13 -25.15 -32.33
N PRO A 258 -15.61 -26.39 -32.20
CA PRO A 258 -15.16 -27.46 -33.08
C PRO A 258 -15.41 -26.99 -34.51
N ALA A 259 -14.38 -27.10 -35.34
CA ALA A 259 -14.46 -26.79 -36.75
C ALA A 259 -15.71 -27.48 -37.32
N MET A 260 -16.70 -26.68 -37.75
CA MET A 260 -17.75 -27.18 -38.62
C MET A 260 -17.04 -27.64 -39.89
N SER A 261 -16.93 -28.96 -40.02
CA SER A 261 -16.51 -29.62 -41.25
C SER A 261 -17.37 -29.09 -42.39
N PRO A 262 -16.80 -28.57 -43.49
CA PRO A 262 -17.60 -28.17 -44.63
C PRO A 262 -18.28 -29.42 -45.19
N LEU A 263 -19.61 -29.39 -45.22
CA LEU A 263 -20.45 -30.32 -45.95
C LEU A 263 -19.91 -30.45 -47.37
N ARG A 264 -19.45 -31.65 -47.70
CA ARG A 264 -19.09 -32.07 -49.05
C ARG A 264 -20.40 -32.18 -49.86
N PRO A 265 -20.62 -31.38 -50.91
CA PRO A 265 -21.66 -31.71 -51.87
C PRO A 265 -21.15 -32.89 -52.72
N ASP A 266 -22.09 -33.63 -53.30
CA ASP A 266 -21.91 -34.66 -54.33
C ASP A 266 -21.92 -36.11 -53.83
N ALA A 267 -23.13 -36.65 -53.73
CA ALA A 267 -23.45 -38.03 -54.09
C ALA A 267 -24.94 -38.14 -54.44
N VAL A 268 -25.31 -37.60 -55.62
CA VAL A 268 -26.50 -38.05 -56.37
C VAL A 268 -25.97 -38.59 -57.69
N ALA A 269 -25.88 -39.91 -57.77
CA ALA A 269 -26.07 -40.75 -58.95
C ALA A 269 -26.04 -42.20 -58.48
#